data_AF-A0A7R7A5K9-F1
#
_entry.id   AF-A0A7R7A5K9-F1
#
_cell.length_a   1.000
_cell.length_b   1.000
_cell.length_c   1.000
_cell.angle_alpha   90.00
_cell.angle_beta   90.00
_cell.angle_gamma   90.00
#
_symmetry.space_group_name_H-M   'P 1'
#
loop_
_entity.id
_entity.type
_entity.pdbx_description
1 polymer ?
#
loop_
_entity_poly.entity_id
_entity_poly.type
_entity_poly.pdbx_seq_one_letter_code
_entity_poly.pdbx_strand_id
1 'polypeptide(L)'
;MLRLYNFFIYLLVLFAFVGCNIDQKKSNKNIDELAARKARIEARLQRAKEEANRQKELALTKMQKQIEQLALERSKSEAEKEIELAKIKAKQALELQKIEQEYKLKELELKRQKELIELENQKILAQKEIELKKQFLYLSLAALLLLVIVILIILYFYKKRKDKLIAYHDNLEKYFRLKENEAKVAIANKIIDTIAEGKLTPEQEQRLLGVLKGERKELPKEIEHKDELIEAEVEEKKDGDG
;
A
#
# COMPACT_ATOMS: atom_id res chain seq x y z
N MET A 1 -133.83 -99.50 -5.45
CA MET A 1 -133.85 -98.12 -5.97
C MET A 1 -132.56 -97.35 -5.60
N LEU A 2 -131.39 -97.81 -6.05
CA LEU A 2 -130.11 -97.12 -5.86
C LEU A 2 -129.29 -96.98 -7.17
N ARG A 3 -129.81 -97.51 -8.30
CA ARG A 3 -129.15 -97.49 -9.61
C ARG A 3 -129.66 -96.40 -10.58
N LEU A 4 -130.77 -95.71 -10.28
CA LEU A 4 -131.23 -94.57 -11.10
C LEU A 4 -130.56 -93.23 -10.71
N TYR A 5 -130.06 -93.09 -9.49
CA TYR A 5 -129.46 -91.83 -9.01
C TYR A 5 -128.07 -91.56 -9.63
N ASN A 6 -127.28 -92.61 -9.85
CA ASN A 6 -125.97 -92.50 -10.51
C ASN A 6 -126.06 -92.18 -12.01
N PHE A 7 -127.18 -92.47 -12.67
CA PHE A 7 -127.38 -92.11 -14.08
C PHE A 7 -127.74 -90.63 -14.25
N PHE A 8 -128.45 -90.05 -13.28
CA PHE A 8 -128.80 -88.62 -13.30
C PHE A 8 -127.59 -87.71 -13.01
N ILE A 9 -126.66 -88.16 -12.15
CA ILE A 9 -125.40 -87.45 -11.88
C ILE A 9 -124.47 -87.47 -13.09
N TYR A 10 -124.40 -88.58 -13.84
CA TYR A 10 -123.59 -88.65 -15.06
C TYR A 10 -124.12 -87.78 -16.21
N LEU A 11 -125.45 -87.59 -16.30
CA LEU A 11 -126.07 -86.71 -17.28
C LEU A 11 -125.80 -85.21 -16.98
N LEU A 12 -125.68 -84.85 -15.69
CA LEU A 12 -125.46 -83.47 -15.25
C LEU A 12 -123.99 -83.03 -15.39
N VAL A 13 -123.03 -83.97 -15.33
CA VAL A 13 -121.60 -83.70 -15.58
C VAL A 13 -121.29 -83.55 -17.08
N LEU A 14 -122.06 -84.20 -17.97
CA LEU A 14 -121.88 -84.08 -19.42
C LEU A 14 -122.33 -82.73 -20.01
N PHE A 15 -123.21 -81.99 -19.34
CA PHE A 15 -123.62 -80.64 -19.76
C PHE A 15 -122.69 -79.52 -19.29
N ALA A 16 -121.75 -79.78 -18.37
CA ALA A 16 -120.83 -78.76 -17.84
C ALA A 16 -119.60 -78.50 -18.74
N PHE A 17 -119.43 -79.23 -19.86
CA PHE A 17 -118.28 -79.08 -20.76
C PHE A 17 -118.61 -78.58 -22.17
N VAL A 18 -119.86 -78.23 -22.47
CA VAL A 18 -120.25 -77.66 -23.77
C VAL A 18 -120.64 -76.19 -23.59
N GLY A 19 -119.65 -75.30 -23.48
CA GLY A 19 -119.95 -73.88 -23.37
C GLY A 19 -118.77 -72.95 -23.09
N CYS A 20 -117.77 -72.89 -23.97
CA CYS A 20 -117.03 -71.64 -24.26
C CYS A 20 -116.09 -71.83 -25.46
N ASN A 21 -116.62 -71.65 -26.67
CA ASN A 21 -115.79 -71.39 -27.86
C ASN A 21 -116.50 -70.28 -28.64
N ILE A 22 -116.25 -69.03 -28.23
CA ILE A 22 -116.79 -67.81 -28.82
C ILE A 22 -115.62 -66.91 -29.25
N ASP A 23 -115.65 -66.56 -30.54
CA ASP A 23 -114.96 -65.47 -31.23
C ASP A 23 -113.45 -65.52 -31.46
N GLN A 24 -113.05 -66.35 -32.43
CA GLN A 24 -111.80 -66.20 -33.17
C GLN A 24 -112.06 -65.75 -34.62
N LYS A 25 -112.63 -64.54 -34.82
CA LYS A 25 -112.70 -63.94 -36.18
C LYS A 25 -112.77 -62.40 -36.23
N LYS A 26 -112.13 -61.72 -35.28
CA LYS A 26 -111.93 -60.25 -35.29
C LYS A 26 -110.52 -59.81 -34.82
N SER A 27 -109.53 -60.69 -34.93
CA SER A 27 -108.16 -60.48 -34.41
C SER A 27 -107.13 -60.05 -35.48
N ASN A 28 -107.41 -60.15 -36.78
CA ASN A 28 -106.38 -59.84 -37.80
C ASN A 28 -106.23 -58.35 -38.16
N LYS A 29 -107.26 -57.50 -37.98
CA LYS A 29 -107.12 -56.05 -38.25
C LYS A 29 -106.36 -55.28 -37.16
N ASN A 30 -106.46 -55.72 -35.90
CA ASN A 30 -105.75 -55.07 -34.79
C ASN A 30 -104.26 -55.44 -34.73
N ILE A 31 -103.87 -56.62 -35.23
CA ILE A 31 -102.48 -57.06 -35.27
C ILE A 31 -101.69 -56.28 -36.34
N ASP A 32 -102.29 -56.04 -37.52
CA ASP A 32 -101.68 -55.22 -38.58
C ASP A 32 -101.57 -53.74 -38.18
N GLU A 33 -102.57 -53.17 -37.49
CA GLU A 33 -102.49 -51.79 -36.99
C GLU A 33 -101.48 -51.63 -35.85
N LEU A 34 -101.36 -52.64 -34.97
CA LEU A 34 -100.36 -52.67 -33.91
C LEU A 34 -98.94 -52.85 -34.46
N ALA A 35 -98.76 -53.68 -35.49
CA ALA A 35 -97.50 -53.83 -36.21
C ALA A 35 -97.09 -52.55 -36.94
N ALA A 36 -98.04 -51.86 -37.59
CA ALA A 36 -97.79 -50.56 -38.21
C ALA A 36 -97.45 -49.46 -37.20
N ARG A 37 -98.07 -49.45 -36.00
CA ARG A 37 -97.70 -48.55 -34.91
C ARG A 37 -96.32 -48.85 -34.33
N LYS A 38 -95.97 -50.13 -34.12
CA LYS A 38 -94.63 -50.54 -33.66
C LYS A 38 -93.56 -50.14 -34.67
N ALA A 39 -93.77 -50.40 -35.97
CA ALA A 39 -92.85 -49.97 -37.03
C ALA A 39 -92.68 -48.43 -37.07
N ARG A 40 -93.75 -47.65 -36.84
CA ARG A 40 -93.66 -46.18 -36.73
C ARG A 40 -92.90 -45.72 -35.50
N ILE A 41 -93.07 -46.39 -34.36
CA ILE A 41 -92.35 -46.08 -33.11
C ILE A 41 -90.88 -46.44 -33.24
N GLU A 42 -90.56 -47.60 -33.82
CA GLU A 42 -89.19 -48.03 -34.09
C GLU A 42 -88.49 -47.11 -35.09
N ALA A 43 -89.17 -46.70 -36.18
CA ALA A 43 -88.63 -45.73 -37.13
C ALA A 43 -88.38 -44.35 -36.47
N ARG A 44 -89.26 -43.90 -35.57
CA ARG A 44 -89.04 -42.67 -34.78
C ARG A 44 -87.88 -42.82 -33.80
N LEU A 45 -87.74 -43.98 -33.16
CA LEU A 45 -86.66 -44.28 -32.24
C LEU A 45 -85.31 -44.38 -32.96
N GLN A 46 -85.27 -44.93 -34.17
CA GLN A 46 -84.08 -44.97 -35.02
C GLN A 46 -83.68 -43.55 -35.46
N ARG A 47 -84.62 -42.73 -35.94
CA ARG A 47 -84.34 -41.33 -36.28
C ARG A 47 -83.84 -40.52 -35.08
N ALA A 48 -84.47 -40.67 -33.91
CA ALA A 48 -84.03 -40.01 -32.69
C ALA A 48 -82.63 -40.48 -32.24
N LYS A 49 -82.30 -41.77 -32.41
CA LYS A 49 -80.94 -42.30 -32.15
C LYS A 49 -79.92 -41.76 -33.15
N GLU A 50 -80.25 -41.68 -34.43
CA GLU A 50 -79.37 -41.10 -35.46
C GLU A 50 -79.14 -39.61 -35.22
N GLU A 51 -80.16 -38.83 -34.89
CA GLU A 51 -80.04 -37.42 -34.54
C GLU A 51 -79.20 -37.23 -33.26
N ALA A 52 -79.43 -38.05 -32.23
CA ALA A 52 -78.61 -38.02 -31.01
C ALA A 52 -77.15 -38.42 -31.28
N ASN A 53 -76.89 -39.39 -32.16
CA ASN A 53 -75.54 -39.77 -32.55
C ASN A 53 -74.85 -38.66 -33.37
N ARG A 54 -75.56 -38.04 -34.33
CA ARG A 54 -75.04 -36.88 -35.07
C ARG A 54 -74.73 -35.70 -34.14
N GLN A 55 -75.59 -35.42 -33.17
CA GLN A 55 -75.33 -34.38 -32.16
C GLN A 55 -74.11 -34.71 -31.30
N LYS A 56 -73.92 -35.97 -30.90
CA LYS A 56 -72.72 -36.42 -30.17
C LYS A 56 -71.45 -36.30 -31.00
N GLU A 57 -71.48 -36.71 -32.27
CA GLU A 57 -70.33 -36.55 -33.17
C GLU A 57 -69.96 -35.07 -33.40
N LEU A 58 -70.97 -34.21 -33.58
CA LEU A 58 -70.75 -32.76 -33.67
C LEU A 58 -70.21 -32.17 -32.36
N ALA A 59 -70.65 -32.66 -31.20
CA ALA A 59 -70.12 -32.23 -29.91
C ALA A 59 -68.67 -32.69 -29.70
N LEU A 60 -68.36 -33.95 -30.03
CA LEU A 60 -67.01 -34.52 -29.93
C LEU A 60 -66.02 -33.80 -30.85
N THR A 61 -66.42 -33.52 -32.09
CA THR A 61 -65.56 -32.78 -33.04
C THR A 61 -65.34 -31.33 -32.62
N LYS A 62 -66.35 -30.65 -32.07
CA LYS A 62 -66.17 -29.32 -31.47
C LYS A 62 -65.22 -29.36 -30.27
N MET A 63 -65.35 -30.35 -29.40
CA MET A 63 -64.49 -30.52 -28.25
C MET A 63 -63.05 -30.83 -28.66
N GLN A 64 -62.83 -31.68 -29.67
CA GLN A 64 -61.50 -31.94 -30.24
C GLN A 64 -60.86 -30.68 -30.80
N LYS A 65 -61.61 -29.87 -31.57
CA LYS A 65 -61.12 -28.58 -32.08
C LYS A 65 -60.75 -27.61 -30.96
N GLN A 66 -61.52 -27.57 -29.88
CA GLN A 66 -61.19 -26.73 -28.72
C GLN A 66 -59.93 -27.21 -28.00
N ILE A 67 -59.75 -28.53 -27.83
CA ILE A 67 -58.54 -29.11 -27.23
C ILE A 67 -57.32 -28.79 -28.10
N GLU A 68 -57.42 -28.92 -29.41
CA GLU A 68 -56.33 -28.61 -30.35
C GLU A 68 -55.98 -27.12 -30.34
N GLN A 69 -56.97 -26.22 -30.32
CA GLN A 69 -56.75 -24.79 -30.19
C GLN A 69 -56.06 -24.43 -28.87
N LEU A 70 -56.51 -25.00 -27.74
CA LEU A 70 -55.89 -24.79 -26.44
C LEU A 70 -54.46 -25.35 -26.38
N ALA A 71 -54.19 -26.49 -27.02
CA ALA A 71 -52.85 -27.05 -27.12
C ALA A 71 -51.92 -26.16 -27.95
N LEU A 72 -52.42 -25.63 -29.08
CA LEU A 72 -51.68 -24.67 -29.92
C LEU A 72 -51.39 -23.37 -29.16
N GLU A 73 -52.36 -22.84 -28.41
CA GLU A 73 -52.20 -21.62 -27.62
C GLU A 73 -51.19 -21.80 -26.48
N ARG A 74 -51.23 -22.94 -25.77
CA ARG A 74 -50.21 -23.31 -24.78
C ARG A 74 -48.82 -23.41 -25.38
N SER A 75 -48.68 -24.09 -26.52
CA SER A 75 -47.40 -24.22 -27.22
C SER A 75 -46.85 -22.86 -27.66
N LYS A 76 -47.70 -21.95 -28.16
CA LYS A 76 -47.28 -20.58 -28.48
C LYS A 76 -46.85 -19.80 -27.24
N SER A 77 -47.61 -19.88 -26.15
CA SER A 77 -47.26 -19.20 -24.89
C SER A 77 -45.96 -19.73 -24.27
N GLU A 78 -45.71 -21.04 -24.36
CA GLU A 78 -44.45 -21.66 -23.93
C GLU A 78 -43.27 -21.19 -24.79
N ALA A 79 -43.42 -21.18 -26.11
CA ALA A 79 -42.40 -20.66 -27.02
C ALA A 79 -42.09 -19.16 -26.78
N GLU A 80 -43.12 -18.34 -26.52
CA GLU A 80 -42.96 -16.92 -26.19
C GLU A 80 -42.19 -16.74 -24.87
N LYS A 81 -42.52 -17.52 -23.84
CA LYS A 81 -41.79 -17.52 -22.55
C LYS A 81 -40.34 -17.92 -22.73
N GLU A 82 -40.05 -18.94 -23.53
CA GLU A 82 -38.67 -19.36 -23.82
C GLU A 82 -37.88 -18.25 -24.54
N ILE A 83 -38.50 -17.57 -25.50
CA ILE A 83 -37.89 -16.43 -26.20
C ILE A 83 -37.63 -15.27 -25.23
N GLU A 84 -38.57 -14.95 -24.34
CA GLU A 84 -38.39 -13.90 -23.33
C GLU A 84 -37.29 -14.26 -22.33
N LEU A 85 -37.26 -15.49 -21.84
CA LEU A 85 -36.21 -15.99 -20.96
C LEU A 85 -34.83 -15.95 -21.64
N ALA A 86 -34.75 -16.32 -22.92
CA ALA A 86 -33.51 -16.23 -23.69
C ALA A 86 -33.06 -14.77 -23.85
N LYS A 87 -33.98 -13.83 -24.12
CA LYS A 87 -33.68 -12.39 -24.19
C LYS A 87 -33.20 -11.83 -22.84
N ILE A 88 -33.81 -12.23 -21.74
CA ILE A 88 -33.41 -11.81 -20.38
C ILE A 88 -32.00 -12.33 -20.09
N LYS A 89 -31.73 -13.61 -20.34
CA LYS A 89 -30.40 -14.21 -20.13
C LYS A 89 -29.34 -13.54 -21.00
N ALA A 90 -29.64 -13.24 -22.26
CA ALA A 90 -28.73 -12.53 -23.15
C ALA A 90 -28.41 -11.11 -22.64
N LYS A 91 -29.42 -10.37 -22.16
CA LYS A 91 -29.21 -9.04 -21.55
C LYS A 91 -28.35 -9.13 -20.28
N GLN A 92 -28.65 -10.07 -19.39
CA GLN A 92 -27.86 -10.29 -18.17
C GLN A 92 -26.40 -10.64 -18.48
N ALA A 93 -26.15 -11.50 -19.47
CA ALA A 93 -24.79 -11.84 -19.88
C ALA A 93 -24.02 -10.62 -20.41
N LEU A 94 -24.67 -9.77 -21.20
CA LEU A 94 -24.07 -8.53 -21.71
C LEU A 94 -23.79 -7.52 -20.58
N GLU A 95 -24.69 -7.38 -19.62
CA GLU A 95 -24.49 -6.50 -18.46
C GLU A 95 -23.33 -7.00 -17.58
N LEU A 96 -23.28 -8.30 -17.29
CA LEU A 96 -22.17 -8.91 -16.55
C LEU A 96 -20.84 -8.69 -17.27
N GLN A 97 -20.80 -8.86 -18.59
CA GLN A 97 -19.60 -8.64 -19.38
C GLN A 97 -19.13 -7.16 -19.32
N LYS A 98 -20.07 -6.21 -19.37
CA LYS A 98 -19.75 -4.78 -19.22
C LYS A 98 -19.20 -4.46 -17.83
N ILE A 99 -19.84 -4.98 -16.78
CA ILE A 99 -19.39 -4.80 -15.39
C ILE A 99 -17.98 -5.39 -15.21
N GLU A 100 -17.71 -6.57 -15.77
CA GLU A 100 -16.39 -7.20 -15.69
C GLU A 100 -15.32 -6.40 -16.43
N GLN A 101 -15.63 -5.85 -17.61
CA GLN A 101 -14.73 -4.96 -18.35
C GLN A 101 -14.45 -3.67 -17.58
N GLU A 102 -15.46 -3.03 -17.02
CA GLU A 102 -15.30 -1.83 -16.19
C GLU A 102 -14.46 -2.11 -14.94
N TYR A 103 -14.65 -3.27 -14.30
CA TYR A 103 -13.86 -3.67 -13.14
C TYR A 103 -12.39 -3.87 -13.52
N LYS A 104 -12.12 -4.58 -14.62
CA LYS A 104 -10.76 -4.78 -15.15
C LYS A 104 -10.07 -3.46 -15.50
N LEU A 105 -10.80 -2.51 -16.09
CA LEU A 105 -10.29 -1.17 -16.39
C LEU A 105 -9.93 -0.41 -15.11
N LYS A 106 -10.83 -0.39 -14.11
CA LYS A 106 -10.57 0.24 -12.81
C LYS A 106 -9.37 -0.38 -12.09
N GLU A 107 -9.22 -1.70 -12.14
CA GLU A 107 -8.08 -2.39 -11.54
C GLU A 107 -6.76 -2.00 -12.22
N LEU A 108 -6.75 -1.89 -13.55
CA LEU A 108 -5.58 -1.44 -14.32
C LEU A 108 -5.23 0.03 -14.04
N GLU A 109 -6.23 0.91 -13.93
CA GLU A 109 -6.03 2.31 -13.56
C GLU A 109 -5.42 2.43 -12.17
N LEU A 110 -5.92 1.66 -11.20
CA LEU A 110 -5.42 1.65 -9.83
C LEU A 110 -3.98 1.12 -9.77
N LYS A 111 -3.64 0.09 -10.54
CA LYS A 111 -2.25 -0.39 -10.69
C LYS A 111 -1.33 0.69 -11.26
N ARG A 112 -1.74 1.36 -12.34
CA ARG A 112 -0.97 2.48 -12.92
C ARG A 112 -0.79 3.63 -11.94
N GLN A 113 -1.83 3.99 -11.18
CA GLN A 113 -1.72 5.04 -10.16
C GLN A 113 -0.71 4.66 -9.07
N LYS A 114 -0.72 3.40 -8.60
CA LYS A 114 0.27 2.90 -7.64
C LYS A 114 1.68 2.97 -8.19
N GLU A 115 1.90 2.51 -9.41
CA GLU A 115 3.21 2.57 -10.08
C GLU A 115 3.71 4.02 -10.22
N LEU A 116 2.82 4.95 -10.58
CA LEU A 116 3.17 6.37 -10.67
C LEU A 116 3.56 6.95 -9.31
N ILE A 117 2.79 6.64 -8.26
CA ILE A 117 3.09 7.09 -6.88
C ILE A 117 4.41 6.50 -6.41
N GLU A 118 4.69 5.22 -6.67
CA GLU A 118 5.96 4.58 -6.32
C GLU A 118 7.15 5.25 -7.05
N LEU A 119 6.98 5.56 -8.33
CA LEU A 119 8.00 6.23 -9.14
C LEU A 119 8.23 7.68 -8.67
N GLU A 120 7.17 8.41 -8.33
CA GLU A 120 7.26 9.75 -7.72
C GLU A 120 7.97 9.70 -6.36
N ASN A 121 7.63 8.74 -5.51
CA ASN A 121 8.28 8.53 -4.22
C ASN A 121 9.78 8.23 -4.39
N GLN A 122 10.14 7.37 -5.35
CA GLN A 122 11.54 7.09 -5.66
C GLN A 122 12.28 8.36 -6.13
N LYS A 123 11.67 9.19 -6.97
CA LYS A 123 12.25 10.47 -7.40
C LYS A 123 12.45 11.43 -6.24
N ILE A 124 11.47 11.54 -5.33
CA ILE A 124 11.57 12.38 -4.14
C ILE A 124 12.70 11.89 -3.23
N LEU A 125 12.82 10.58 -3.02
CA LEU A 125 13.90 10.00 -2.23
C LEU A 125 15.27 10.28 -2.86
N ALA A 126 15.42 10.06 -4.17
CA ALA A 126 16.65 10.36 -4.90
C ALA A 126 17.01 11.85 -4.83
N GLN A 127 16.02 12.75 -4.95
CA GLN A 127 16.23 14.19 -4.79
C GLN A 127 16.69 14.54 -3.37
N LYS A 128 16.06 13.99 -2.34
CA LYS A 128 16.46 14.18 -0.94
C LYS A 128 17.87 13.68 -0.67
N GLU A 129 18.26 12.52 -1.22
CA GLU A 129 19.63 12.01 -1.10
C GLU A 129 20.65 12.95 -1.76
N ILE A 130 20.32 13.50 -2.93
CA ILE A 130 21.17 14.48 -3.62
C ILE A 130 21.28 15.77 -2.80
N GLU A 131 20.18 16.26 -2.23
CA GLU A 131 20.17 17.45 -1.37
C GLU A 131 21.00 17.23 -0.10
N LEU A 132 20.86 16.09 0.57
CA LEU A 132 21.66 15.72 1.73
C LEU A 132 23.14 15.64 1.38
N LYS A 133 23.51 15.03 0.26
CA LYS A 133 24.90 14.99 -0.23
C LYS A 133 25.45 16.38 -0.49
N LYS A 134 24.65 17.27 -1.10
CA LYS A 134 25.03 18.68 -1.31
C LYS A 134 25.23 19.42 0.02
N GLN A 135 24.32 19.27 0.97
CA GLN A 135 24.43 19.87 2.29
C GLN A 135 25.68 19.38 3.03
N PHE A 136 25.94 18.08 3.01
CA PHE A 136 27.14 17.50 3.59
C PHE A 136 28.42 18.04 2.94
N LEU A 137 28.43 18.16 1.60
CA LEU A 137 29.55 18.74 0.87
C LEU A 137 29.78 20.20 1.28
N TYR A 138 28.74 21.03 1.32
CA TYR A 138 28.86 22.42 1.78
C TYR A 138 29.35 22.53 3.23
N LEU A 139 28.84 21.67 4.13
CA LEU A 139 29.28 21.62 5.52
C LEU A 139 30.76 21.24 5.62
N SER A 140 31.21 20.24 4.86
CA SER A 140 32.61 19.81 4.82
C SER A 140 33.53 20.91 4.28
N LEU A 141 33.10 21.65 3.26
CA LEU A 141 33.84 22.78 2.69
C LEU A 141 33.94 23.93 3.69
N ALA A 142 32.84 24.25 4.40
CA ALA A 142 32.83 25.26 5.44
C ALA A 142 33.78 24.90 6.60
N ALA A 143 33.78 23.63 7.03
CA ALA A 143 34.69 23.14 8.06
C ALA A 143 36.17 23.26 7.64
N LEU A 144 36.49 22.90 6.39
CA LEU A 144 37.84 23.03 5.85
C LEU A 144 38.30 24.50 5.78
N LEU A 145 37.41 25.41 5.35
CA LEU A 145 37.69 26.84 5.31
C LEU A 145 37.95 27.40 6.72
N LEU A 146 37.17 26.97 7.72
CA LEU A 146 37.36 27.36 9.12
C LEU A 146 38.71 26.85 9.66
N LEU A 147 39.10 25.62 9.32
CA LEU A 147 40.40 25.06 9.67
C LEU A 147 41.56 25.86 9.08
N VAL A 148 41.47 26.26 7.80
CA VAL A 148 42.47 27.13 7.16
C VAL A 148 42.58 28.47 7.88
N ILE A 149 41.45 29.10 8.25
CA ILE A 149 41.43 30.35 9.01
C ILE A 149 42.14 30.19 10.35
N VAL A 150 41.88 29.11 11.09
CA VAL A 150 42.54 28.83 12.38
C VAL A 150 44.05 28.69 12.19
N ILE A 151 44.51 27.97 11.17
CA ILE A 151 45.94 27.83 10.86
C ILE A 151 46.57 29.19 10.55
N LEU A 152 45.92 30.04 9.75
CA LEU A 152 46.41 31.38 9.44
C LEU A 152 46.51 32.26 10.70
N ILE A 153 45.55 32.17 11.61
CA ILE A 153 45.58 32.88 12.89
C ILE A 153 46.79 32.42 13.71
N ILE A 154 47.01 31.11 13.84
CA ILE A 154 48.15 30.56 14.58
C ILE A 154 49.48 31.03 13.97
N LEU A 155 49.63 30.95 12.65
CA LEU A 155 50.83 31.43 11.95
C LEU A 155 51.07 32.92 12.14
N TYR A 156 50.01 33.73 12.07
CA TYR A 156 50.09 35.17 12.31
C TYR A 156 50.58 35.48 13.74
N PHE A 157 50.00 34.84 14.76
CA PHE A 157 50.43 35.02 16.15
C PHE A 157 51.85 34.51 16.39
N TYR A 158 52.22 33.39 15.78
CA TYR A 158 53.57 32.83 15.88
C TYR A 158 54.61 33.79 15.28
N LYS A 159 54.35 34.34 14.08
CA LYS A 159 55.21 35.35 13.46
C LYS A 159 55.30 36.61 14.33
N LYS A 160 54.16 37.13 14.81
CA LYS A 160 54.13 38.29 15.70
C LYS A 160 54.92 38.07 17.01
N ARG A 161 54.88 36.86 17.58
CA ARG A 161 55.69 36.51 18.76
C ARG A 161 57.18 36.49 18.44
N LYS A 162 57.58 35.90 17.31
CA LYS A 162 58.98 35.91 16.85
C LYS A 162 59.50 37.33 16.63
N ASP A 163 58.73 38.16 15.93
CA ASP A 163 59.13 39.54 15.63
C ASP A 163 59.32 40.35 16.92
N LYS A 164 58.42 40.18 17.91
CA LYS A 164 58.59 40.77 19.23
C LYS A 164 59.84 40.26 19.94
N LEU A 165 60.10 38.95 19.90
CA LEU A 165 61.25 38.34 20.58
C LEU A 165 62.58 38.87 20.01
N ILE A 166 62.65 39.03 18.68
CA ILE A 166 63.79 39.64 17.99
C ILE A 166 63.97 41.09 18.46
N ALA A 167 62.91 41.88 18.49
CA ALA A 167 62.98 43.26 18.97
C ALA A 167 63.42 43.37 20.45
N TYR A 168 62.99 42.45 21.31
CA TYR A 168 63.44 42.39 22.70
C TYR A 168 64.93 42.06 22.81
N HIS A 169 65.40 41.11 22.00
CA HIS A 169 66.82 40.73 21.98
C HIS A 169 67.70 41.90 21.52
N ASP A 170 67.31 42.57 20.43
CA ASP A 170 68.00 43.76 19.92
C ASP A 170 68.02 44.89 20.96
N ASN A 171 66.93 45.09 21.70
CA ASN A 171 66.87 46.12 22.73
C ASN A 171 67.75 45.76 23.94
N LEU A 172 67.73 44.49 24.37
CA LEU A 172 68.61 44.01 25.43
C LEU A 172 70.09 44.17 25.05
N GLU A 173 70.48 43.81 23.83
CA GLU A 173 71.85 43.97 23.36
C GLU A 173 72.27 45.45 23.39
N LYS A 174 71.38 46.38 23.00
CA LYS A 174 71.62 47.82 23.13
C LYS A 174 71.80 48.24 24.59
N TYR A 175 70.97 47.76 25.51
CA TYR A 175 71.12 48.05 26.95
C TYR A 175 72.46 47.55 27.49
N PHE A 176 72.88 46.33 27.12
CA PHE A 176 74.17 45.80 27.56
C PHE A 176 75.34 46.61 27.02
N ARG A 177 75.33 47.00 25.75
CA ARG A 177 76.37 47.86 25.17
C ARG A 177 76.43 49.24 25.83
N LEU A 178 75.28 49.85 26.12
CA LEU A 178 75.21 51.12 26.84
C LEU A 178 75.77 50.98 28.26
N LYS A 179 75.36 49.95 29.00
CA LYS A 179 75.87 49.69 30.35
C LYS A 179 77.36 49.38 30.37
N GLU A 180 77.86 48.63 29.39
CA GLU A 180 79.28 48.36 29.24
C GLU A 180 80.07 49.65 28.98
N ASN A 181 79.55 50.53 28.12
CA ASN A 181 80.16 51.84 27.87
C ASN A 181 80.12 52.75 29.10
N GLU A 182 78.99 52.81 29.82
CA GLU A 182 78.88 53.55 31.09
C GLU A 182 79.90 53.03 32.12
N ALA A 183 80.04 51.71 32.25
CA ALA A 183 81.03 51.11 33.16
C ALA A 183 82.46 51.44 32.73
N LYS A 184 82.79 51.37 31.43
CA LYS A 184 84.09 51.77 30.88
C LYS A 184 84.40 53.24 31.19
N VAL A 185 83.44 54.14 31.00
CA VAL A 185 83.59 55.57 31.33
C VAL A 185 83.75 55.78 32.83
N ALA A 186 82.97 55.09 33.67
CA ALA A 186 83.08 55.20 35.12
C ALA A 186 84.44 54.69 35.64
N ILE A 187 84.98 53.60 35.07
CA ILE A 187 86.32 53.10 35.37
C ILE A 187 87.37 54.13 34.93
N ALA A 188 87.23 54.70 33.73
CA ALA A 188 88.15 55.73 33.23
C ALA A 188 88.15 56.97 34.12
N ASN A 189 86.98 57.48 34.52
CA ASN A 189 86.85 58.60 35.44
C ASN A 189 87.48 58.28 36.79
N LYS A 190 87.21 57.11 37.38
CA LYS A 190 87.87 56.69 38.63
C LYS A 190 89.38 56.63 38.51
N ILE A 191 89.92 56.13 37.39
CA ILE A 191 91.37 56.10 37.15
C ILE A 191 91.91 57.53 37.03
N ILE A 192 91.25 58.41 36.29
CA ILE A 192 91.62 59.83 36.15
C ILE A 192 91.61 60.53 37.51
N ASP A 193 90.57 60.33 38.32
CA ASP A 193 90.45 60.88 39.66
C ASP A 193 91.57 60.36 40.58
N THR A 194 91.88 59.06 40.51
CA THR A 194 92.96 58.46 41.32
C THR A 194 94.34 59.00 40.92
N ILE A 195 94.57 59.25 39.62
CA ILE A 195 95.79 59.92 39.11
C ILE A 195 95.82 61.38 39.60
N ALA A 196 94.70 62.10 39.51
CA ALA A 196 94.60 63.50 39.93
C ALA A 196 94.79 63.69 41.45
N GLU A 197 94.39 62.70 42.27
CA GLU A 197 94.63 62.71 43.72
C GLU A 197 96.11 62.54 44.10
N GLY A 198 97.00 62.17 43.16
CA GLY A 198 98.45 62.10 43.37
C GLY A 198 98.90 61.00 44.34
N LYS A 199 98.06 59.98 44.57
CA LYS A 199 98.32 58.88 45.52
C LYS A 199 99.05 57.67 44.89
N LEU A 200 99.43 57.75 43.63
CA LEU A 200 100.00 56.64 42.86
C LEU A 200 101.50 56.85 42.58
N THR A 201 102.25 55.76 42.53
CA THR A 201 103.66 55.78 42.08
C THR A 201 103.73 55.90 40.55
N PRO A 202 104.78 56.50 39.97
CA PRO A 202 104.86 56.75 38.52
C PRO A 202 104.77 55.47 37.67
N GLU A 203 105.19 54.32 38.20
CA GLU A 203 105.05 53.02 37.54
C GLU A 203 103.59 52.51 37.52
N GLN A 204 102.81 52.79 38.57
CA GLN A 204 101.39 52.42 38.65
C GLN A 204 100.52 53.29 37.75
N GLU A 205 100.85 54.59 37.62
CA GLU A 205 100.16 55.50 36.69
C GLU A 205 100.36 55.07 35.24
N GLN A 206 101.59 54.73 34.82
CA GLN A 206 101.84 54.24 33.46
C GLN A 206 101.11 52.92 33.14
N ARG A 207 101.00 52.01 34.12
CA ARG A 207 100.22 50.76 33.94
C ARG A 207 98.72 51.03 33.79
N LEU A 208 98.15 51.94 34.58
CA LEU A 208 96.74 52.31 34.49
C LEU A 208 96.41 53.05 33.18
N LEU A 209 97.32 53.91 32.72
CA LEU A 209 97.24 54.56 31.41
C LEU A 209 97.33 53.56 30.24
N GLY A 210 98.14 52.50 30.37
CA GLY A 210 98.21 51.42 29.39
C GLY A 210 96.89 50.64 29.27
N VAL A 211 96.25 50.32 30.40
CA VAL A 211 94.93 49.66 30.43
C VAL A 211 93.84 50.54 29.79
N LEU A 212 93.89 51.85 30.00
CA LEU A 212 92.95 52.81 29.40
C LEU A 212 93.09 52.96 27.88
N LYS A 213 94.32 52.87 27.35
CA LYS A 213 94.57 52.91 25.89
C LYS A 213 94.24 51.59 25.18
N GLY A 214 93.79 50.58 25.91
CA GLY A 214 93.46 49.27 25.35
C GLY A 214 94.68 48.37 25.10
N GLU A 215 95.86 48.72 25.61
CA GLU A 215 97.06 47.89 25.54
C GLU A 215 96.97 46.78 26.60
N ARG A 216 96.23 45.71 26.29
CA ARG A 216 96.22 44.50 27.12
C ARG A 216 97.55 43.77 26.98
N LYS A 217 98.51 44.02 27.88
CA LYS A 217 99.43 42.94 28.27
C LYS A 217 98.65 41.99 29.16
N GLU A 218 98.56 40.72 28.74
CA GLU A 218 97.81 39.66 29.42
C GLU A 218 98.14 39.62 30.92
N LEU A 219 97.12 39.73 31.77
CA LEU A 219 97.25 39.43 33.20
C LEU A 219 97.19 37.91 33.41
N PRO A 220 97.94 37.36 34.39
CA PRO A 220 97.89 35.94 34.70
C PRO A 220 96.54 35.58 35.34
N LYS A 221 95.95 34.49 34.83
CA LYS A 221 94.77 33.82 35.41
C LYS A 221 95.11 33.33 36.81
N GLU A 222 94.41 33.82 37.82
CA GLU A 222 94.19 33.04 39.03
C GLU A 222 92.84 33.37 39.66
N ILE A 223 92.16 32.31 40.10
CA ILE A 223 90.89 32.21 40.83
C ILE A 223 89.64 32.08 39.92
N GLU A 224 89.40 30.85 39.47
CA GLU A 224 88.05 30.32 39.22
C GLU A 224 87.89 29.09 40.12
N HIS A 225 87.14 29.25 41.21
CA HIS A 225 86.67 28.13 42.03
C HIS A 225 85.21 28.41 42.41
N LYS A 226 84.37 27.40 42.13
CA LYS A 226 82.95 27.20 42.46
C LYS A 226 81.94 27.74 41.43
N ASP A 227 81.46 26.81 40.60
CA ASP A 227 80.05 26.66 40.29
C ASP A 227 79.77 25.15 40.07
N GLU A 228 79.41 24.46 41.16
CA GLU A 228 78.61 23.24 41.13
C GLU A 228 77.33 23.54 41.94
N LEU A 229 76.21 22.95 41.50
CA LEU A 229 74.87 22.91 42.11
C LEU A 229 73.91 24.07 41.80
N ILE A 230 73.29 24.08 40.61
CA ILE A 230 71.83 24.33 40.45
C ILE A 230 71.30 23.62 39.18
N GLU A 231 71.34 22.28 39.08
CA GLU A 231 70.61 21.54 38.04
C GLU A 231 70.22 20.14 38.54
N ALA A 232 69.31 20.05 39.51
CA ALA A 232 68.66 18.78 39.89
C ALA A 232 67.41 19.01 40.75
N GLU A 233 66.46 19.86 40.35
CA GLU A 233 65.16 19.91 41.05
C GLU A 233 64.01 20.49 40.19
N VAL A 234 63.84 20.05 38.94
CA VAL A 234 62.58 20.28 38.19
C VAL A 234 62.28 19.13 37.21
N GLU A 235 62.30 17.88 37.67
CA GLU A 235 61.70 16.74 36.92
C GLU A 235 61.00 15.78 37.88
N GLU A 236 59.96 16.26 38.59
CA GLU A 236 58.94 15.35 39.14
C GLU A 236 57.68 16.16 39.52
N LYS A 237 56.77 16.31 38.55
CA LYS A 237 55.31 16.45 38.72
C LYS A 237 54.67 16.88 37.39
N LYS A 238 54.23 15.90 36.61
CA LYS A 238 52.92 15.90 35.93
C LYS A 238 52.76 14.62 35.10
N ASP A 239 52.60 13.51 35.80
CA ASP A 239 51.81 12.38 35.30
C ASP A 239 50.73 12.09 36.35
N GLY A 240 49.49 12.04 35.90
CA GLY A 240 48.34 11.58 36.70
C GLY A 240 47.38 12.69 37.15
N ASP A 241 46.46 13.06 36.27
CA ASP A 241 45.07 13.25 36.72
C ASP A 241 44.15 12.68 35.63
N GLY A 242 43.30 11.75 36.05
CA GLY A 242 42.31 11.04 35.23
C GLY A 242 40.95 11.72 35.21
#